data_AF-A0A1Q5E1E3-F1
#
_entry.id   AF-A0A1Q5E1E3-F1
#
_cell.length_a   1.000
_cell.length_b   1.000
_cell.length_c   1.000
_cell.angle_alpha   90.00
_cell.angle_beta   90.00
_cell.angle_gamma   90.00
#
_symmetry.space_group_name_H-M   'P 1'
#
loop_
_entity.id
_entity.type
_entity.pdbx_description
1 polymer ?
#
loop_
_entity_poly.entity_id
_entity_poly.type
_entity_poly.pdbx_seq_one_letter_code
_entity_poly.pdbx_strand_id
1 'polypeptide(L)'
;MPGMTGMPGMESTASTVDTLGAVLFIGWAVAMWGAVAVLAVGNRRPLRPGLYKVAVALIGIGVIGQIGHFQEHVAQAAYWIGHPYDPAWMTPWGNSFSRGFGQVDASKPSLGMEILHLIGNFIFLAGLVGIVQITHRVAGQLKSRKWARMGVWMQGIHGLEHVVLTLSVALGASRAIGLSTWFGAIEPGPALATYRIWWHFVANAVGTTILGIAVYHLWKEKRAVRASFGLTEDAPAAATPAEDDPARTPEPAGRP
;
A
#
# COMPACT_ATOMS: atom_id res chain seq x y z
N MET A 1 15.85 -39.66 -32.75
CA MET A 1 15.30 -38.51 -32.02
C MET A 1 16.38 -37.43 -31.87
N PRO A 2 16.56 -36.53 -32.84
CA PRO A 2 17.40 -35.34 -32.70
C PRO A 2 16.52 -34.10 -32.43
N GLY A 3 16.83 -33.12 -31.59
CA GLY A 3 17.94 -32.86 -30.70
C GLY A 3 17.48 -31.70 -29.81
N MET A 4 17.76 -31.77 -28.50
CA MET A 4 17.43 -30.72 -27.55
C MET A 4 18.28 -29.48 -27.84
N THR A 5 17.67 -28.48 -28.47
CA THR A 5 18.14 -27.10 -28.40
C THR A 5 18.04 -26.64 -26.96
N GLY A 6 19.19 -26.41 -26.31
CA GLY A 6 19.27 -25.72 -25.04
C GLY A 6 18.57 -24.38 -25.14
N MET A 7 17.48 -24.21 -24.40
CA MET A 7 16.66 -23.00 -24.42
C MET A 7 17.33 -21.90 -23.58
N PRO A 8 17.47 -20.66 -24.10
CA PRO A 8 17.84 -19.51 -23.29
C PRO A 8 16.71 -19.25 -22.28
N GLY A 9 17.02 -19.34 -20.98
CA GLY A 9 16.03 -19.23 -19.91
C GLY A 9 15.93 -20.47 -19.02
N MET A 10 17.06 -21.10 -18.67
CA MET A 10 17.12 -21.85 -17.40
C MET A 10 16.62 -20.89 -16.32
N GLU A 11 15.41 -21.12 -15.80
CA GLU A 11 14.88 -20.38 -14.66
C GLU A 11 15.98 -20.39 -13.59
N SER A 12 16.56 -19.21 -13.32
CA SER A 12 17.67 -19.14 -12.38
C SER A 12 17.16 -19.67 -11.05
N THR A 13 17.74 -20.76 -10.56
CA THR A 13 17.41 -21.30 -9.24
C THR A 13 17.41 -20.15 -8.24
N ALA A 14 16.33 -20.02 -7.47
CA ALA A 14 16.18 -18.91 -6.53
C ALA A 14 17.40 -18.86 -5.60
N SER A 15 18.04 -17.69 -5.54
CA SER A 15 19.23 -17.46 -4.72
C SER A 15 18.87 -17.26 -3.25
N THR A 16 19.85 -17.35 -2.34
CA THR A 16 19.64 -17.00 -0.93
C THR A 16 19.12 -15.58 -0.74
N VAL A 17 19.53 -14.64 -1.61
CA VAL A 17 19.04 -13.26 -1.59
C VAL A 17 17.58 -13.18 -2.00
N ASP A 18 17.17 -13.95 -3.03
CA ASP A 18 15.76 -14.05 -3.45
C ASP A 18 14.88 -14.55 -2.29
N THR A 19 15.28 -15.64 -1.64
CA THR A 19 14.56 -16.22 -0.50
C THR A 19 14.50 -15.27 0.69
N LEU A 20 15.62 -14.67 1.06
CA LEU A 20 15.66 -13.73 2.18
C LEU A 20 14.80 -12.49 1.91
N GLY A 21 14.85 -11.95 0.68
CA GLY A 21 14.00 -10.86 0.24
C GLY A 21 12.51 -11.21 0.38
N ALA A 22 12.10 -12.38 -0.10
CA ALA A 22 10.73 -12.87 0.01
C ALA A 22 10.27 -13.02 1.47
N VAL A 23 11.11 -13.59 2.34
CA VAL A 23 10.82 -13.74 3.78
C VAL A 23 10.69 -12.38 4.47
N LEU A 24 11.60 -11.45 4.19
CA LEU A 24 11.53 -10.09 4.73
C LEU A 24 10.29 -9.35 4.24
N PHE A 25 9.88 -9.57 2.99
CA PHE A 25 8.66 -8.96 2.43
C PHE A 25 7.38 -9.51 3.09
N ILE A 26 7.33 -10.82 3.41
CA ILE A 26 6.28 -11.39 4.27
C ILE A 26 6.33 -10.76 5.67
N GLY A 27 7.52 -10.69 6.28
CA GLY A 27 7.72 -10.09 7.60
C GLY A 27 7.21 -8.65 7.66
N TRP A 28 7.44 -7.88 6.59
CA TRP A 28 6.89 -6.53 6.43
C TRP A 28 5.36 -6.56 6.41
N ALA A 29 4.71 -7.37 5.57
CA ALA A 29 3.25 -7.46 5.53
C ALA A 29 2.67 -7.87 6.90
N VAL A 30 3.28 -8.85 7.58
CA VAL A 30 2.90 -9.27 8.93
C VAL A 30 3.02 -8.12 9.93
N ALA A 31 4.13 -7.38 9.91
CA ALA A 31 4.34 -6.24 10.80
C ALA A 31 3.29 -5.13 10.59
N MET A 32 2.92 -4.85 9.34
CA MET A 32 1.87 -3.87 9.02
C MET A 32 0.50 -4.31 9.54
N TRP A 33 0.11 -5.57 9.35
CA TRP A 33 -1.14 -6.10 9.90
C TRP A 33 -1.13 -6.20 11.42
N GLY A 34 0.03 -6.48 12.03
CA GLY A 34 0.24 -6.34 13.46
C GLY A 34 -0.03 -4.91 13.95
N ALA A 35 0.49 -3.90 13.24
CA ALA A 35 0.21 -2.50 13.56
C ALA A 35 -1.28 -2.14 13.38
N VAL A 36 -1.96 -2.66 12.34
CA VAL A 36 -3.41 -2.53 12.18
C VAL A 36 -4.16 -3.09 13.40
N ALA A 37 -3.80 -4.30 13.86
CA ALA A 37 -4.42 -4.92 15.03
C ALA A 37 -4.19 -4.09 16.31
N VAL A 38 -2.96 -3.60 16.52
CA VAL A 38 -2.62 -2.70 17.64
C VAL A 38 -3.48 -1.43 17.60
N LEU A 39 -3.65 -0.80 16.43
CA LEU A 39 -4.51 0.38 16.29
C LEU A 39 -5.98 0.06 16.55
N ALA A 40 -6.49 -1.05 16.02
CA ALA A 40 -7.87 -1.47 16.20
C ALA A 40 -8.21 -1.72 17.68
N VAL A 41 -7.32 -2.39 18.42
CA VAL A 41 -7.47 -2.62 19.87
C VAL A 41 -7.26 -1.31 20.64
N GLY A 42 -6.23 -0.54 20.30
CA GLY A 42 -5.90 0.74 20.94
C GLY A 42 -6.99 1.80 20.78
N ASN A 43 -7.71 1.79 19.66
CA ASN A 43 -8.83 2.70 19.40
C ASN A 43 -10.05 2.47 20.30
N ARG A 44 -10.14 1.31 20.97
CA ARG A 44 -11.20 1.01 21.95
C ARG A 44 -10.84 1.39 23.39
N ARG A 45 -9.60 1.84 23.63
CA ARG A 45 -9.05 2.14 24.96
C ARG A 45 -8.95 3.65 25.20
N PRO A 46 -8.59 4.11 26.43
CA PRO A 46 -8.28 5.51 26.68
C PRO A 46 -7.23 6.06 25.70
N LEU A 47 -7.27 7.37 25.48
CA LEU A 47 -6.42 8.07 24.53
C LEU A 47 -4.93 7.82 24.84
N ARG A 48 -4.18 7.39 23.82
CA ARG A 48 -2.72 7.21 23.88
C ARG A 48 -2.09 7.97 22.71
N PRO A 49 -1.35 9.07 22.97
CA PRO A 49 -0.73 9.88 21.92
C PRO A 49 0.20 9.08 20.99
N GLY A 50 0.83 8.02 21.50
CA GLY A 50 1.68 7.13 20.70
C GLY A 50 0.96 6.41 19.54
N LEU A 51 -0.35 6.18 19.64
CA LEU A 51 -1.12 5.53 18.57
C LEU A 51 -1.17 6.39 17.30
N TYR A 52 -1.11 7.72 17.43
CA TYR A 52 -1.00 8.61 16.29
C TYR A 52 0.27 8.34 15.48
N LYS A 53 1.42 8.21 16.16
CA LYS A 53 2.71 7.93 15.51
C LYS A 53 2.70 6.57 14.81
N VAL A 54 2.15 5.54 15.45
CA VAL A 54 1.98 4.21 14.84
C VAL A 54 1.13 4.29 13.58
N ALA A 55 0.00 5.01 13.63
CA ALA A 55 -0.88 5.15 12.48
C ALA A 55 -0.22 5.94 11.34
N VAL A 56 0.48 7.03 11.63
CA VAL A 56 1.24 7.80 10.63
C VAL A 56 2.32 6.94 9.98
N ALA A 57 3.08 6.17 10.77
CA ALA A 57 4.10 5.26 10.26
C ALA A 57 3.49 4.17 9.36
N LEU A 58 2.40 3.53 9.80
CA LEU A 58 1.67 2.52 9.02
C LEU A 58 1.20 3.09 7.67
N ILE A 59 0.60 4.28 7.67
CA ILE A 59 0.11 4.93 6.44
C ILE A 59 1.29 5.27 5.52
N GLY A 60 2.36 5.87 6.06
CA GLY A 60 3.54 6.24 5.27
C GLY A 60 4.22 5.03 4.63
N ILE A 61 4.41 3.96 5.39
CA ILE A 61 4.95 2.69 4.89
C ILE A 61 4.02 2.08 3.83
N GLY A 62 2.70 2.11 4.04
CA GLY A 62 1.73 1.63 3.06
C GLY A 62 1.73 2.44 1.76
N VAL A 63 1.93 3.76 1.83
CA VAL A 63 2.10 4.61 0.64
C VAL A 63 3.37 4.24 -0.12
N ILE A 64 4.50 4.03 0.57
CA ILE A 64 5.76 3.58 -0.06
C ILE A 64 5.56 2.23 -0.76
N GLY A 65 4.93 1.27 -0.08
CA GLY A 65 4.59 -0.04 -0.65
C GLY A 65 3.74 0.08 -1.90
N GLN A 66 2.71 0.93 -1.89
CA GLN A 66 1.84 1.12 -3.06
C GLN A 66 2.54 1.84 -4.21
N ILE A 67 3.46 2.78 -3.95
CA ILE A 67 4.26 3.41 -5.00
C ILE A 67 5.10 2.36 -5.72
N GLY A 68 5.82 1.51 -4.99
CA GLY A 68 6.61 0.42 -5.58
C GLY A 68 5.74 -0.57 -6.36
N HIS A 69 4.62 -1.00 -5.77
CA HIS A 69 3.70 -1.94 -6.41
C HIS A 69 3.08 -1.35 -7.69
N PHE A 70 2.60 -0.11 -7.66
CA PHE A 70 2.03 0.52 -8.85
C PHE A 70 3.08 0.81 -9.92
N GLN A 71 4.31 1.17 -9.53
CA GLN A 71 5.41 1.34 -10.48
C GLN A 71 5.69 0.05 -11.25
N GLU A 72 5.62 -1.12 -10.63
CA GLU A 72 5.74 -2.42 -11.31
C GLU A 72 4.67 -2.58 -12.39
N HIS A 73 3.40 -2.30 -12.06
CA HIS A 73 2.28 -2.37 -13.01
C HIS A 73 2.39 -1.38 -14.16
N VAL A 74 2.86 -0.14 -13.88
CA VAL A 74 3.14 0.86 -14.92
C VAL A 74 4.23 0.36 -15.85
N ALA A 75 5.30 -0.22 -15.31
CA ALA A 75 6.41 -0.71 -16.12
C ALA A 75 6.02 -1.94 -16.96
N GLN A 76 5.20 -2.86 -16.41
CA GLN A 76 4.59 -3.96 -17.15
C GLN A 76 3.74 -3.46 -18.32
N ALA A 77 2.83 -2.51 -18.07
CA ALA A 77 1.99 -1.93 -19.11
C ALA A 77 2.81 -1.21 -20.19
N ALA A 78 3.84 -0.44 -19.78
CA ALA A 78 4.73 0.25 -20.71
C ALA A 78 5.55 -0.72 -21.56
N TYR A 79 6.11 -1.76 -20.96
CA TYR A 79 6.85 -2.80 -21.68
C TYR A 79 5.94 -3.53 -22.68
N TRP A 80 4.73 -3.90 -22.25
CA TRP A 80 3.74 -4.61 -23.07
C TRP A 80 3.37 -3.88 -24.36
N ILE A 81 3.28 -2.54 -24.32
CA ILE A 81 2.99 -1.73 -25.52
C ILE A 81 4.03 -1.96 -26.63
N GLY A 82 5.31 -2.15 -26.26
CA GLY A 82 6.38 -2.45 -27.21
C GLY A 82 6.53 -3.94 -27.54
N HIS A 83 5.99 -4.82 -26.70
CA HIS A 83 6.24 -6.26 -26.73
C HIS A 83 4.97 -7.10 -26.45
N PRO A 84 3.89 -6.95 -27.24
CA PRO A 84 2.60 -7.56 -26.94
C PRO A 84 2.52 -9.08 -27.17
N TYR A 85 3.63 -9.72 -27.52
CA TYR A 85 3.73 -11.17 -27.71
C TYR A 85 4.78 -11.81 -26.79
N ASP A 86 5.51 -10.99 -26.03
CA ASP A 86 6.52 -11.46 -25.08
C ASP A 86 5.87 -11.79 -23.73
N PRO A 87 6.53 -12.56 -22.86
CA PRO A 87 6.12 -12.69 -21.47
C PRO A 87 6.02 -11.33 -20.77
N ALA A 88 5.18 -11.25 -19.73
CA ALA A 88 5.09 -10.05 -18.90
C ALA A 88 6.47 -9.73 -18.30
N TRP A 89 6.94 -8.50 -18.53
CA TRP A 89 8.21 -8.06 -17.97
C TRP A 89 8.11 -7.78 -16.48
N MET A 90 9.23 -7.91 -15.77
CA MET A 90 9.32 -7.52 -14.38
C MET A 90 10.64 -6.85 -14.09
N THR A 91 10.62 -5.95 -13.10
CA THR A 91 11.85 -5.38 -12.56
C THR A 91 12.75 -6.46 -11.95
N PRO A 92 14.07 -6.20 -11.81
CA PRO A 92 14.98 -7.14 -11.17
C PRO A 92 14.56 -7.56 -9.75
N TRP A 93 14.04 -6.63 -8.94
CA TRP A 93 13.54 -6.94 -7.59
C TRP A 93 12.22 -7.71 -7.63
N GLY A 94 11.31 -7.37 -8.54
CA GLY A 94 10.06 -8.12 -8.71
C GLY A 94 10.35 -9.58 -9.08
N ASN A 95 11.25 -9.80 -10.03
CA ASN A 95 11.74 -11.13 -10.39
C ASN A 95 12.38 -11.85 -9.19
N SER A 96 13.22 -11.15 -8.41
CA SER A 96 13.86 -11.70 -7.22
C SER A 96 12.84 -12.18 -6.18
N PHE A 97 11.85 -11.35 -5.84
CA PHE A 97 10.80 -11.74 -4.90
C PHE A 97 9.94 -12.89 -5.43
N SER A 98 9.55 -12.84 -6.70
CA SER A 98 8.75 -13.90 -7.33
C SER A 98 9.47 -15.25 -7.26
N ARG A 99 10.76 -15.31 -7.63
CA ARG A 99 11.57 -16.52 -7.50
C ARG A 99 11.68 -16.99 -6.05
N GLY A 100 11.91 -16.07 -5.12
CA GLY A 100 11.97 -16.38 -3.68
C GLY A 100 10.67 -17.00 -3.17
N PHE A 101 9.52 -16.47 -3.57
CA PHE A 101 8.20 -17.05 -3.24
C PHE A 101 7.92 -18.36 -3.97
N GLY A 102 8.41 -18.53 -5.19
CA GLY A 102 8.27 -19.76 -5.98
C GLY A 102 8.88 -20.99 -5.32
N GLN A 103 9.80 -20.82 -4.35
CA GLN A 103 10.36 -21.93 -3.57
C GLN A 103 9.32 -22.69 -2.73
N VAL A 104 8.15 -22.10 -2.46
CA VAL A 104 7.04 -22.80 -1.79
C VAL A 104 6.63 -24.04 -2.56
N ASP A 105 6.61 -23.96 -3.90
CA ASP A 105 6.37 -25.11 -4.78
C ASP A 105 6.97 -24.82 -6.17
N ALA A 106 8.20 -25.28 -6.38
CA ALA A 106 8.94 -25.06 -7.62
C ALA A 106 8.32 -25.76 -8.83
N SER A 107 7.36 -26.68 -8.63
CA SER A 107 6.61 -27.30 -9.74
C SER A 107 5.54 -26.37 -10.34
N LYS A 108 5.29 -25.21 -9.71
CA LYS A 108 4.22 -24.26 -10.07
C LYS A 108 4.82 -22.90 -10.45
N PRO A 109 5.21 -22.67 -11.72
CA PRO A 109 5.98 -21.49 -12.12
C PRO A 109 5.25 -20.15 -11.89
N SER A 110 3.91 -20.15 -11.86
CA SER A 110 3.12 -18.94 -11.57
C SER A 110 2.93 -18.67 -10.08
N LEU A 111 3.17 -19.62 -9.19
CA LEU A 111 2.81 -19.49 -7.77
C LEU A 111 3.56 -18.33 -7.09
N GLY A 112 4.86 -18.19 -7.36
CA GLY A 112 5.68 -17.11 -6.81
C GLY A 112 5.15 -15.72 -7.18
N MET A 113 4.66 -15.58 -8.41
CA MET A 113 4.03 -14.35 -8.91
C MET A 113 2.71 -14.05 -8.22
N GLU A 114 1.86 -15.06 -8.01
CA GLU A 114 0.58 -14.85 -7.33
C GLU A 114 0.79 -14.46 -5.86
N ILE A 115 1.76 -15.09 -5.17
CA ILE A 115 2.13 -14.74 -3.79
C ILE A 115 2.68 -13.31 -3.74
N LEU A 116 3.58 -12.92 -4.65
CA LEU A 116 4.12 -11.56 -4.70
C LEU A 116 3.00 -10.51 -4.79
N HIS A 117 2.07 -10.69 -5.72
CA HIS A 117 0.94 -9.79 -5.86
C HIS A 117 0.04 -9.79 -4.62
N LEU A 118 -0.26 -10.97 -4.07
CA LEU A 118 -1.07 -11.09 -2.85
C LEU A 118 -0.46 -10.27 -1.70
N ILE A 119 0.84 -10.44 -1.43
CA ILE A 119 1.54 -9.71 -0.36
C ILE A 119 1.56 -8.20 -0.63
N GLY A 120 1.87 -7.78 -1.86
CA GLY A 120 1.84 -6.36 -2.24
C GLY A 120 0.46 -5.71 -2.04
N ASN A 121 -0.61 -6.42 -2.43
CA ASN A 121 -1.98 -5.96 -2.23
C ASN A 121 -2.37 -5.88 -0.75
N PHE A 122 -1.88 -6.78 0.10
CA PHE A 122 -2.13 -6.77 1.54
C PHE A 122 -1.40 -5.61 2.24
N ILE A 123 -0.18 -5.27 1.81
CA ILE A 123 0.55 -4.08 2.27
C ILE A 123 -0.22 -2.81 1.93
N PHE A 124 -0.70 -2.70 0.69
CA PHE A 124 -1.51 -1.55 0.26
C PHE A 124 -2.82 -1.45 1.09
N LEU A 125 -3.53 -2.56 1.25
CA LEU A 125 -4.76 -2.60 2.05
C LEU A 125 -4.51 -2.16 3.49
N ALA A 126 -3.42 -2.59 4.13
CA ALA A 126 -3.06 -2.19 5.48
C ALA A 126 -2.85 -0.66 5.61
N GLY A 127 -2.26 -0.01 4.60
CA GLY A 127 -2.11 1.44 4.54
C GLY A 127 -3.46 2.18 4.51
N LEU A 128 -4.40 1.72 3.68
CA LEU A 128 -5.76 2.26 3.59
C LEU A 128 -6.54 2.07 4.90
N VAL A 129 -6.44 0.88 5.51
CA VAL A 129 -7.01 0.61 6.84
C VAL A 129 -6.39 1.53 7.88
N GLY A 130 -5.09 1.83 7.79
CA GLY A 130 -4.41 2.82 8.63
C GLY A 130 -5.10 4.19 8.60
N ILE A 131 -5.53 4.69 7.44
CA ILE A 131 -6.28 5.95 7.32
C ILE A 131 -7.66 5.84 7.98
N VAL A 132 -8.34 4.70 7.83
CA VAL A 132 -9.63 4.47 8.51
C VAL A 132 -9.45 4.45 10.04
N GLN A 133 -8.38 3.82 10.53
CA GLN A 133 -8.08 3.72 11.96
C GLN A 133 -7.63 5.06 12.56
N ILE A 134 -6.76 5.82 11.90
CA ILE A 134 -6.30 7.12 12.42
C ILE A 134 -7.43 8.12 12.50
N THR A 135 -8.39 8.03 11.58
CA THR A 135 -9.53 8.95 11.58
C THR A 135 -10.62 8.52 12.54
N HIS A 136 -10.65 7.26 13.01
CA HIS A 136 -11.78 6.64 13.74
C HIS A 136 -12.38 7.48 14.88
N ARG A 137 -11.54 8.19 15.65
CA ARG A 137 -11.96 8.96 16.84
C ARG A 137 -12.52 10.35 16.53
N VAL A 138 -12.37 10.85 15.31
CA VAL A 138 -12.88 12.17 14.93
C VAL A 138 -14.39 12.09 14.71
N ALA A 139 -15.15 12.97 15.38
CA ALA A 139 -16.59 13.10 15.18
C ALA A 139 -16.92 13.64 13.78
N GLY A 140 -18.04 13.21 13.21
CA GLY A 140 -18.50 13.64 11.89
C GLY A 140 -17.92 12.85 10.71
N GLN A 141 -18.19 13.34 9.50
CA GLN A 141 -17.81 12.71 8.23
C GLN A 141 -16.57 13.39 7.66
N LEU A 142 -15.42 12.74 7.81
CA LEU A 142 -14.17 13.17 7.17
C LEU A 142 -14.09 12.67 5.72
N LYS A 143 -13.61 13.51 4.81
CA LYS A 143 -13.42 13.12 3.41
C LYS A 143 -12.33 12.05 3.31
N SER A 144 -11.24 12.18 4.08
CA SER A 144 -10.18 11.16 4.14
C SER A 144 -10.74 9.77 4.48
N ARG A 145 -11.60 9.68 5.51
CA ARG A 145 -12.25 8.43 5.93
C ARG A 145 -13.17 7.87 4.85
N LYS A 146 -13.96 8.71 4.16
CA LYS A 146 -14.83 8.28 3.05
C LYS A 146 -14.03 7.63 1.94
N TRP A 147 -12.99 8.32 1.45
CA TRP A 147 -12.14 7.81 0.36
C TRP A 147 -11.36 6.57 0.80
N ALA A 148 -10.81 6.55 2.01
CA ALA A 148 -10.11 5.38 2.53
C ALA A 148 -11.02 4.15 2.64
N ARG A 149 -12.28 4.31 3.09
CA ARG A 149 -13.26 3.19 3.11
C ARG A 149 -13.56 2.66 1.72
N MET A 150 -13.73 3.54 0.74
CA MET A 150 -13.91 3.13 -0.65
C MET A 150 -12.68 2.37 -1.17
N GLY A 151 -11.48 2.85 -0.83
CA GLY A 151 -10.23 2.16 -1.13
C GLY A 151 -10.16 0.79 -0.49
N VAL A 152 -10.51 0.65 0.80
CA VAL A 152 -10.55 -0.64 1.51
C VAL A 152 -11.50 -1.62 0.82
N TRP A 153 -12.67 -1.17 0.36
CA TRP A 153 -13.61 -2.04 -0.36
C TRP A 153 -13.06 -2.51 -1.70
N MET A 154 -12.60 -1.58 -2.54
CA MET A 154 -12.05 -1.91 -3.84
C MET A 154 -10.83 -2.83 -3.70
N GLN A 155 -9.89 -2.44 -2.84
CA GLN A 155 -8.66 -3.19 -2.59
C GLN A 155 -8.93 -4.52 -1.89
N GLY A 156 -10.00 -4.61 -1.09
CA GLY A 156 -10.47 -5.86 -0.49
C GLY A 156 -10.99 -6.84 -1.53
N ILE A 157 -11.77 -6.38 -2.51
CA ILE A 157 -12.25 -7.21 -3.63
C ILE A 157 -11.08 -7.69 -4.48
N HIS A 158 -10.17 -6.78 -4.86
CA HIS A 158 -8.98 -7.11 -5.63
C HIS A 158 -8.02 -8.03 -4.87
N GLY A 159 -7.83 -7.80 -3.56
CA GLY A 159 -7.04 -8.68 -2.70
C GLY A 159 -7.67 -10.08 -2.56
N LEU A 160 -9.01 -10.16 -2.46
CA LEU A 160 -9.72 -11.44 -2.47
C LEU A 160 -9.52 -12.19 -3.78
N GLU A 161 -9.53 -11.50 -4.91
CA GLU A 161 -9.19 -12.11 -6.20
C GLU A 161 -7.80 -12.76 -6.16
N HIS A 162 -6.78 -12.05 -5.65
CA HIS A 162 -5.44 -12.61 -5.51
C HIS A 162 -5.37 -13.80 -4.54
N VAL A 163 -6.18 -13.80 -3.48
CA VAL A 163 -6.33 -14.98 -2.62
C VAL A 163 -6.83 -16.16 -3.45
N VAL A 164 -7.89 -15.98 -4.24
CA VAL A 164 -8.45 -17.07 -5.08
C VAL A 164 -7.45 -17.53 -6.14
N LEU A 165 -6.78 -16.61 -6.84
CA LEU A 165 -5.74 -16.93 -7.82
C LEU A 165 -4.62 -17.76 -7.17
N THR A 166 -4.09 -17.30 -6.04
CA THR A 166 -3.00 -17.98 -5.31
C THR A 166 -3.44 -19.35 -4.83
N LEU A 167 -4.61 -19.45 -4.19
CA LEU A 167 -5.13 -20.71 -3.65
C LEU A 167 -5.43 -21.71 -4.78
N SER A 168 -5.98 -21.26 -5.92
CA SER A 168 -6.25 -22.17 -7.04
C SER A 168 -4.98 -22.85 -7.54
N VAL A 169 -3.89 -22.10 -7.72
CA VAL A 169 -2.59 -22.65 -8.14
C VAL A 169 -2.01 -23.53 -7.03
N ALA A 170 -2.01 -23.03 -5.79
CA ALA A 170 -1.47 -23.76 -4.63
C ALA A 170 -2.16 -25.13 -4.44
N LEU A 171 -3.48 -25.20 -4.64
CA LEU A 171 -4.30 -26.41 -4.49
C LEU A 171 -4.33 -27.30 -5.75
N GLY A 172 -3.55 -26.98 -6.78
CA GLY A 172 -3.28 -27.88 -7.91
C GLY A 172 -4.08 -27.61 -9.18
N ALA A 173 -4.76 -26.47 -9.30
CA ALA A 173 -5.27 -26.05 -10.60
C ALA A 173 -4.08 -25.81 -11.56
N SER A 174 -4.25 -26.20 -12.83
CA SER A 174 -3.22 -26.01 -13.86
C SER A 174 -2.95 -24.54 -14.22
N ARG A 175 -3.82 -23.63 -13.76
CA ARG A 175 -3.76 -22.19 -14.00
C ARG A 175 -4.46 -21.45 -12.86
N ALA A 176 -4.17 -20.16 -12.73
CA ALA A 176 -4.83 -19.29 -11.76
C ALA A 176 -6.29 -19.00 -12.18
N ILE A 177 -7.22 -19.08 -11.23
CA ILE A 177 -8.66 -18.88 -11.46
C ILE A 177 -9.12 -17.62 -10.74
N GLY A 178 -9.57 -16.59 -11.48
CA GLY A 178 -10.05 -15.32 -10.91
C GLY A 178 -10.55 -14.35 -11.98
N LEU A 179 -10.96 -13.15 -11.61
CA LEU A 179 -11.52 -12.16 -12.54
C LEU A 179 -10.54 -11.77 -13.67
N SER A 180 -9.26 -11.64 -13.33
CA SER A 180 -8.13 -11.37 -14.24
C SER A 180 -7.76 -12.53 -15.14
N THR A 181 -8.35 -13.72 -14.95
CA THR A 181 -8.22 -14.85 -15.87
C THR A 181 -9.55 -15.26 -16.49
N TRP A 182 -10.59 -14.44 -16.28
CA TRP A 182 -11.97 -14.74 -16.63
C TRP A 182 -12.43 -16.10 -16.06
N PHE A 183 -12.12 -16.32 -14.78
CA PHE A 183 -12.32 -17.58 -14.06
C PHE A 183 -11.62 -18.78 -14.73
N GLY A 184 -10.45 -18.53 -15.32
CA GLY A 184 -9.64 -19.53 -16.03
C GLY A 184 -10.06 -19.78 -17.48
N ALA A 185 -11.06 -19.05 -18.01
CA ALA A 185 -11.58 -19.24 -19.36
C ALA A 185 -10.63 -18.72 -20.46
N ILE A 186 -9.70 -17.81 -20.14
CA ILE A 186 -8.68 -17.36 -21.10
C ILE A 186 -7.50 -18.33 -21.07
N GLU A 187 -7.21 -18.94 -22.22
CA GLU A 187 -6.07 -19.85 -22.37
C GLU A 187 -4.71 -19.14 -22.16
N PRO A 188 -3.70 -19.84 -21.62
CA PRO A 188 -2.36 -19.31 -21.50
C PRO A 188 -1.80 -18.82 -22.84
N GLY A 189 -1.26 -17.61 -22.86
CA GLY A 189 -0.70 -16.99 -24.06
C GLY A 189 -0.82 -15.46 -24.05
N PRO A 190 -0.53 -14.80 -25.18
CA PRO A 190 -0.54 -13.33 -25.28
C PRO A 190 -1.87 -12.69 -24.88
N ALA A 191 -3.01 -13.34 -25.17
CA ALA A 191 -4.32 -12.84 -24.79
C ALA A 191 -4.51 -12.77 -23.26
N LEU A 192 -4.14 -13.84 -22.54
CA LEU A 192 -4.16 -13.84 -21.07
C LEU A 192 -3.20 -12.81 -20.50
N ALA A 193 -1.98 -12.73 -21.02
CA ALA A 193 -0.99 -11.74 -20.57
C ALA A 193 -1.50 -10.30 -20.77
N THR A 194 -2.03 -9.98 -21.95
CA THR A 194 -2.66 -8.68 -22.26
C THR A 194 -3.72 -8.34 -21.22
N TYR A 195 -4.68 -9.24 -21.04
CA TYR A 195 -5.81 -8.98 -20.17
C TYR A 195 -5.38 -8.82 -18.71
N ARG A 196 -4.47 -9.68 -18.22
CA ARG A 196 -3.94 -9.58 -16.86
C ARG A 196 -3.17 -8.27 -16.64
N ILE A 197 -2.27 -7.89 -17.54
CA ILE A 197 -1.47 -6.66 -17.40
C ILE A 197 -2.40 -5.44 -17.30
N TRP A 198 -3.36 -5.31 -18.23
CA TRP A 198 -4.29 -4.18 -18.21
C TRP A 198 -5.25 -4.21 -17.02
N TRP A 199 -5.75 -5.39 -16.63
CA TRP A 199 -6.61 -5.54 -15.46
C TRP A 199 -5.92 -5.03 -14.19
N HIS A 200 -4.73 -5.54 -13.89
CA HIS A 200 -4.02 -5.16 -12.67
C HIS A 200 -3.53 -3.71 -12.75
N PHE A 201 -3.11 -3.22 -13.93
CA PHE A 201 -2.76 -1.82 -14.12
C PHE A 201 -3.95 -0.90 -13.79
N VAL A 202 -5.13 -1.15 -14.37
CA VAL A 202 -6.31 -0.31 -14.13
C VAL A 202 -6.76 -0.40 -12.68
N ALA A 203 -6.83 -1.60 -12.10
CA ALA A 203 -7.18 -1.79 -10.70
C ALA A 203 -6.22 -1.00 -9.79
N ASN A 204 -4.91 -1.12 -9.97
CA ASN A 204 -3.94 -0.39 -9.16
C ASN A 204 -3.92 1.12 -9.44
N ALA A 205 -4.20 1.57 -10.66
CA ALA A 205 -4.31 3.00 -10.98
C ALA A 205 -5.50 3.65 -10.25
N VAL A 206 -6.65 2.99 -10.26
CA VAL A 206 -7.84 3.42 -9.51
C VAL A 206 -7.55 3.43 -8.01
N GLY A 207 -6.93 2.37 -7.50
CA GLY A 207 -6.58 2.25 -6.08
C GLY A 207 -5.62 3.33 -5.61
N THR A 208 -4.56 3.57 -6.40
CA THR A 208 -3.57 4.62 -6.14
C THR A 208 -4.21 6.00 -6.17
N THR A 209 -5.13 6.26 -7.10
CA THR A 209 -5.88 7.51 -7.16
C THR A 209 -6.72 7.72 -5.90
N ILE A 210 -7.45 6.69 -5.46
CA ILE A 210 -8.25 6.72 -4.24
C ILE A 210 -7.36 6.99 -3.01
N LEU A 211 -6.23 6.29 -2.90
CA LEU A 211 -5.25 6.50 -1.82
C LEU A 211 -4.72 7.94 -1.84
N GLY A 212 -4.33 8.45 -3.00
CA GLY A 212 -3.83 9.82 -3.17
C GLY A 212 -4.85 10.86 -2.69
N ILE A 213 -6.12 10.71 -3.07
CA ILE A 213 -7.21 11.59 -2.61
C ILE A 213 -7.42 11.45 -1.09
N ALA A 214 -7.39 10.22 -0.55
CA ALA A 214 -7.54 9.98 0.87
C ALA A 214 -6.41 10.64 1.69
N VAL A 215 -5.16 10.51 1.26
CA VAL A 215 -3.98 11.12 1.88
C VAL A 215 -4.01 12.64 1.76
N TYR A 216 -4.39 13.17 0.60
CA TYR A 216 -4.56 14.62 0.40
C TYR A 216 -5.58 15.22 1.38
N HIS A 217 -6.74 14.59 1.52
CA HIS A 217 -7.73 15.02 2.50
C HIS A 217 -7.26 14.81 3.94
N LEU A 218 -6.56 13.72 4.24
CA LEU A 218 -6.01 13.47 5.57
C LEU A 218 -5.01 14.56 5.97
N TRP A 219 -4.17 15.01 5.04
CA TRP A 219 -3.24 16.12 5.27
C TRP A 219 -3.98 17.43 5.55
N LYS A 220 -5.06 17.73 4.83
CA LYS A 220 -5.93 18.89 5.10
C LYS A 220 -6.66 18.79 6.43
N GLU A 221 -7.07 17.59 6.82
CA GLU A 221 -7.83 17.30 8.04
C GLU A 221 -6.90 17.00 9.26
N LYS A 222 -5.57 17.12 9.10
CA LYS A 222 -4.57 16.68 10.09
C LYS A 222 -4.75 17.30 11.48
N ARG A 223 -5.22 18.55 11.56
CA ARG A 223 -5.44 19.25 12.84
C ARG A 223 -6.55 18.58 13.66
N ALA A 224 -7.68 18.29 13.03
CA ALA A 224 -8.79 17.58 13.67
C ALA A 224 -8.38 16.17 14.11
N VAL A 225 -7.61 15.47 13.26
CA VAL A 225 -7.08 14.15 13.59
C VAL A 225 -6.13 14.24 14.79
N ARG A 226 -5.14 15.14 14.80
CA ARG A 226 -4.21 15.31 15.93
C ARG A 226 -4.93 15.65 17.24
N ALA A 227 -5.89 16.56 17.20
CA ALA A 227 -6.71 16.92 18.36
C ALA A 227 -7.44 15.69 18.95
N SER A 228 -7.93 14.77 18.10
CA SER A 228 -8.57 13.53 18.56
C SER A 228 -7.64 12.55 19.29
N PHE A 229 -6.31 12.77 19.26
CA PHE A 229 -5.31 12.03 20.03
C PHE A 229 -4.74 12.82 21.22
N GLY A 230 -5.34 13.97 21.58
CA GLY A 230 -4.82 14.85 22.62
C GLY A 230 -3.53 15.57 22.22
N LEU A 231 -3.24 15.64 20.92
CA LEU A 231 -2.11 16.37 20.35
C LEU A 231 -2.59 17.74 19.88
N THR A 232 -2.91 18.63 20.81
CA THR A 232 -3.02 20.06 20.49
C THR A 232 -1.61 20.60 20.21
N GLU A 233 -1.45 21.36 19.14
CA GLU A 233 -0.27 22.23 19.04
C GLU A 233 -0.33 23.16 20.24
N ASP A 234 0.76 23.23 21.02
CA ASP A 234 0.96 24.36 21.91
C ASP A 234 0.70 25.60 21.05
N ALA A 235 -0.31 26.38 21.42
CA ALA A 235 -0.52 27.67 20.79
C ALA A 235 0.85 28.37 20.73
N PRO A 236 1.24 29.04 19.63
CA PRO A 236 2.44 29.87 19.65
C PRO A 236 2.31 30.71 20.90
N ALA A 237 3.24 30.52 21.85
CA ALA A 237 3.19 31.13 23.17
C ALA A 237 2.71 32.55 22.95
N ALA A 238 1.48 32.84 23.38
CA ALA A 238 0.89 34.15 23.16
C ALA A 238 1.97 35.12 23.62
N ALA A 239 2.49 35.92 22.68
CA ALA A 239 3.48 36.92 22.99
C ALA A 239 2.92 37.62 24.22
N THR A 240 3.59 37.45 25.36
CA THR A 240 3.22 38.10 26.60
C THR A 240 2.98 39.54 26.20
N PRO A 241 1.77 40.10 26.43
CA PRO A 241 1.57 41.52 26.18
C PRO A 241 2.72 42.21 26.89
N ALA A 242 3.53 42.92 26.12
CA ALA A 242 4.64 43.68 26.67
C ALA A 242 4.05 44.48 27.83
N GLU A 243 4.54 44.15 29.02
CA GLU A 243 4.11 44.74 30.28
C GLU A 243 4.13 46.26 30.09
N ASP A 244 2.97 46.87 30.28
CA ASP A 244 2.76 48.32 30.22
C ASP A 244 3.88 49.02 30.99
N ASP A 245 4.68 49.82 30.28
CA ASP A 245 5.66 50.73 30.85
C ASP A 245 4.93 51.83 31.63
N PRO A 246 4.95 51.85 32.97
CA PRO A 246 4.24 52.84 33.77
C PRO A 246 5.21 53.98 34.10
N ALA A 247 5.66 54.74 33.10
CA ALA A 247 6.52 55.90 33.36
C ALA A 247 6.47 56.97 32.25
N ARG A 248 5.27 57.50 31.96
CA ARG A 248 5.17 58.88 31.44
C ARG A 248 4.68 59.80 32.53
N THR A 249 5.62 60.38 33.25
CA THR A 249 5.44 61.59 34.05
C THR A 249 4.87 62.70 33.15
N PRO A 250 3.76 63.35 33.53
CA PRO A 250 3.25 64.50 32.80
C PRO A 250 4.13 65.72 33.11
N GLU A 251 4.66 66.34 32.05
CA GLU A 251 5.36 67.61 32.10
C GLU A 251 4.38 68.73 32.49
N PRO A 252 4.70 69.59 33.48
CA PRO A 252 3.76 70.60 33.94
C PRO A 252 3.62 71.75 32.94
N ALA A 253 2.37 72.14 32.73
CA ALA A 253 1.93 73.19 31.84
C ALA A 253 2.56 74.54 32.20
N GLY A 254 3.37 75.07 31.27
CA GLY A 254 3.69 76.49 31.22
C GLY A 254 2.48 77.29 30.73
N ARG A 255 2.01 78.23 31.55
CA ARG A 255 1.22 79.42 31.18
C ARG A 255 1.69 80.58 32.08
N PRO A 256 1.46 81.84 31.71
CA PRO A 256 1.36 82.47 30.38
C PRO A 256 2.59 83.32 30.02
#